data_AF-A0A937ND85-F1
#
_entry.id   AF-A0A937ND85-F1
#
_cell.length_a   1.000
_cell.length_b   1.000
_cell.length_c   1.000
_cell.angle_alpha   90.00
_cell.angle_beta   90.00
_cell.angle_gamma   90.00
#
_symmetry.space_group_name_H-M   'P 1'
#
loop_
_entity.id
_entity.type
_entity.pdbx_description
1 polymer ?
#
loop_
_entity_poly.entity_id
_entity_poly.type
_entity_poly.pdbx_seq_one_letter_code
_entity_poly.pdbx_strand_id
1 'polypeptide(L)'
;MIYFIRDEETGDIKIGLTASHPEGRRRACQTGNPRELVLLFQMEGSKQDEDALHERFADANVRGEWFKAVPELLLFIAEAKVSQLEAENARLQATLDEVRSGLGTLSIRLWGDDVTMPLMEAQNELSPLEAENAVLRARLQSERDERTAVKVDVEEMCRMLEER
;
A
#
# COMPACT_ATOMS: atom_id res chain seq x y z
N MET A 1 2.80 -11.22 7.26
CA MET A 1 2.24 -10.37 6.20
C MET A 1 0.90 -10.94 5.79
N ILE A 2 -0.16 -10.17 5.97
CA ILE A 2 -1.49 -10.47 5.42
C ILE A 2 -1.49 -10.04 3.96
N TYR A 3 -2.17 -10.79 3.11
CA TYR A 3 -2.28 -10.51 1.68
C TYR A 3 -3.69 -10.74 1.15
N PHE A 4 -4.01 -9.99 0.09
CA PHE A 4 -5.28 -10.02 -0.61
C PHE A 4 -5.03 -10.38 -2.08
N ILE A 5 -5.50 -11.54 -2.53
CA ILE A 5 -5.35 -11.99 -3.92
C ILE A 5 -6.73 -12.08 -4.56
N ARG A 6 -6.91 -11.46 -5.72
CA ARG A 6 -8.14 -11.55 -6.51
C ARG A 6 -8.01 -12.61 -7.59
N ASP A 7 -9.08 -13.36 -7.79
CA ASP A 7 -9.31 -14.15 -9.01
C ASP A 7 -10.01 -13.25 -10.04
N GLU A 8 -9.38 -13.01 -11.20
CA GLU A 8 -9.87 -12.04 -12.19
C GLU A 8 -11.18 -12.46 -12.89
N GLU A 9 -11.50 -13.76 -12.92
CA GLU A 9 -12.73 -14.23 -13.58
C GLU A 9 -13.94 -14.10 -12.67
N THR A 10 -13.77 -14.44 -11.39
CA THR A 10 -14.87 -14.41 -10.40
C THR A 10 -14.97 -13.10 -9.64
N GLY A 11 -13.86 -12.37 -9.53
CA GLY A 11 -13.71 -11.23 -8.63
C GLY A 11 -13.50 -11.63 -7.16
N ASP A 12 -13.53 -12.91 -6.81
CA ASP A 12 -13.39 -13.35 -5.42
C ASP A 12 -11.98 -13.04 -4.88
N ILE A 13 -11.94 -12.64 -3.62
CA ILE A 13 -10.73 -12.20 -2.92
C ILE A 13 -10.35 -13.23 -1.87
N LYS A 14 -9.12 -13.73 -1.96
CA LYS A 14 -8.47 -14.53 -0.95
C LYS A 14 -7.80 -13.64 0.09
N ILE A 15 -8.11 -13.86 1.36
CA ILE A 15 -7.40 -13.25 2.51
C ILE A 15 -6.51 -14.32 3.12
N GLY A 16 -5.19 -14.11 3.13
CA GLY A 16 -4.24 -15.08 3.68
C GLY A 16 -3.08 -14.45 4.44
N LEU A 17 -2.46 -15.21 5.34
CA LEU A 17 -1.23 -14.84 6.03
C LEU A 17 -0.02 -15.62 5.49
N THR A 18 1.13 -14.95 5.40
CA THR A 18 2.41 -15.61 5.17
C THR A 18 3.56 -15.00 5.97
N ALA A 19 4.53 -15.86 6.29
CA ALA A 19 5.82 -15.45 6.86
C ALA A 19 6.83 -15.00 5.78
N SER A 20 6.58 -15.30 4.50
CA SER A 20 7.45 -14.92 3.38
C SER A 20 6.78 -13.84 2.52
N HIS A 21 7.34 -13.54 1.34
CA HIS A 21 6.78 -12.50 0.47
C HIS A 21 5.48 -12.96 -0.21
N PRO A 22 4.36 -12.21 -0.12
CA PRO A 22 3.05 -12.59 -0.67
C PRO A 22 3.03 -12.94 -2.16
N GLU A 23 3.87 -12.34 -2.99
CA GLU A 23 3.96 -12.69 -4.42
C GLU A 23 4.38 -14.15 -4.64
N GLY A 24 5.20 -14.71 -3.74
CA GLY A 24 5.53 -16.13 -3.75
C GLY A 24 4.32 -17.01 -3.48
N ARG A 25 3.41 -16.56 -2.61
CA ARG A 25 2.14 -17.25 -2.34
C ARG A 25 1.18 -17.14 -3.51
N ARG A 26 1.05 -15.97 -4.15
CA ARG A 26 0.26 -15.81 -5.37
C ARG A 26 0.69 -16.78 -6.46
N ARG A 27 2.00 -16.85 -6.75
CA ARG A 27 2.56 -17.80 -7.73
C ARG A 27 2.30 -19.26 -7.36
N ALA A 28 2.44 -19.61 -6.08
CA ALA A 28 2.14 -20.96 -5.61
C ALA A 28 0.64 -21.31 -5.70
N CYS A 29 -0.25 -20.35 -5.46
CA CYS A 29 -1.70 -20.56 -5.66
C CYS A 29 -2.06 -20.67 -7.14
N GLN A 30 -1.40 -19.89 -8.01
CA GLN A 30 -1.64 -19.89 -9.46
C GLN A 30 -1.40 -21.26 -10.11
N THR A 31 -0.49 -22.08 -9.59
CA THR A 31 -0.23 -23.42 -10.17
C THR A 31 -1.43 -24.36 -10.03
N GLY A 32 -2.28 -24.14 -9.02
CA GLY A 32 -3.50 -24.91 -8.77
C GLY A 32 -4.79 -24.20 -9.18
N ASN A 33 -4.73 -22.97 -9.67
CA ASN A 33 -5.89 -22.23 -10.17
C ASN A 33 -5.68 -21.88 -11.66
N PRO A 34 -6.51 -22.37 -12.59
CA PRO A 34 -6.39 -22.02 -14.01
C PRO A 34 -6.70 -20.55 -14.31
N ARG A 35 -7.36 -19.85 -13.39
CA ARG A 35 -7.75 -18.45 -13.52
C ARG A 35 -6.64 -17.53 -13.06
N GLU A 36 -6.53 -16.37 -13.70
CA GLU A 36 -5.51 -15.39 -13.36
C GLU A 36 -5.72 -14.87 -11.93
N LEU A 37 -4.65 -14.93 -11.14
CA LEU A 37 -4.61 -14.44 -9.78
C LEU A 37 -3.75 -13.18 -9.69
N VAL A 38 -4.31 -12.11 -9.13
CA VAL A 38 -3.66 -10.81 -8.96
C VAL A 38 -3.50 -10.48 -7.48
N LEU A 39 -2.28 -10.13 -7.05
CA LEU A 39 -2.06 -9.61 -5.69
C LEU A 39 -2.55 -8.17 -5.63
N LEU A 40 -3.64 -7.92 -4.91
CA LEU A 40 -4.22 -6.57 -4.75
C LEU A 40 -3.44 -5.73 -3.74
N PHE A 41 -3.15 -6.33 -2.58
CA PHE A 41 -2.54 -5.63 -1.47
C PHE A 41 -1.89 -6.60 -0.48
N GLN A 42 -0.97 -6.07 0.32
CA GLN A 42 -0.36 -6.76 1.45
C GLN A 42 -0.09 -5.77 2.58
N MET A 43 -0.24 -6.23 3.83
CA MET A 43 0.03 -5.42 5.02
C MET A 43 0.69 -6.26 6.12
N GLU A 44 1.33 -5.58 7.06
CA GLU A 44 1.77 -6.21 8.30
C GLU A 44 0.57 -6.69 9.11
N GLY A 45 0.73 -7.81 9.81
CA GLY A 45 -0.35 -8.44 10.55
C GLY A 45 0.04 -9.82 11.05
N SER A 46 -0.66 -10.24 12.09
CA SER A 46 -0.54 -11.51 12.79
C SER A 46 -1.60 -12.51 12.33
N LYS A 47 -1.58 -13.71 12.91
CA LYS A 47 -2.64 -14.70 12.71
C LYS A 47 -3.96 -14.23 13.29
N GLN A 48 -3.91 -13.54 14.43
CA GLN A 48 -5.10 -12.96 15.07
C GLN A 48 -5.76 -11.91 14.17
N ASP A 49 -4.96 -11.08 13.48
CA ASP A 49 -5.48 -10.07 12.56
C ASP A 49 -6.12 -10.71 11.32
N GLU A 50 -5.54 -11.79 10.79
CA GLU A 50 -6.14 -12.58 9.69
C GLU A 50 -7.48 -13.19 10.12
N ASP A 51 -7.52 -13.83 11.29
CA ASP A 51 -8.73 -14.46 11.81
C ASP A 51 -9.84 -13.41 12.05
N ALA A 52 -9.48 -12.23 12.57
CA ALA A 52 -10.40 -11.11 12.74
C ALA A 52 -10.95 -10.59 11.40
N LEU A 53 -10.14 -10.58 10.33
CA LEU A 53 -10.62 -10.24 8.99
C LEU A 53 -11.56 -11.30 8.43
N HIS A 54 -11.24 -12.58 8.63
CA HIS A 54 -12.12 -13.68 8.21
C HIS A 54 -13.47 -13.62 8.93
N GLU A 55 -13.48 -13.32 10.23
CA GLU A 55 -14.70 -13.12 11.02
C GLU A 55 -15.48 -11.89 10.55
N ARG A 56 -14.79 -10.75 10.36
CA ARG A 56 -15.41 -9.50 9.89
C ARG A 56 -16.13 -9.66 8.55
N PHE A 57 -15.61 -10.49 7.65
CA PHE A 57 -16.16 -10.72 6.32
C PHE A 57 -16.81 -12.10 6.15
N ALA A 58 -17.21 -12.75 7.25
CA ALA A 58 -17.78 -14.10 7.22
C ALA A 58 -19.01 -14.22 6.31
N ASP A 59 -19.87 -13.19 6.25
CA ASP A 59 -21.05 -13.16 5.38
C ASP A 59 -20.72 -13.16 3.88
N ALA A 60 -19.50 -12.73 3.52
CA ALA A 60 -18.99 -12.78 2.16
C ALA A 60 -18.21 -14.05 1.86
N ASN A 61 -18.03 -14.98 2.82
CA ASN A 61 -17.25 -16.19 2.62
C ASN A 61 -17.87 -17.09 1.54
N VAL A 62 -17.09 -17.39 0.50
CA VAL A 62 -17.50 -18.30 -0.57
C VAL A 62 -17.10 -19.72 -0.20
N ARG A 63 -15.82 -19.92 0.08
CA ARG A 63 -15.26 -21.21 0.50
C ARG A 63 -13.85 -21.05 1.06
N GLY A 64 -13.64 -21.55 2.27
CA GLY A 64 -12.32 -21.53 2.91
C GLY A 64 -11.86 -20.09 3.12
N GLU A 65 -10.74 -19.72 2.51
CA GLU A 65 -10.16 -18.37 2.62
C GLU A 65 -10.58 -17.41 1.49
N TRP A 66 -11.58 -17.79 0.68
CA TRP A 66 -12.08 -16.98 -0.44
C TRP A 66 -13.39 -16.29 -0.08
N PHE A 67 -13.47 -15.00 -0.38
CA PHE A 67 -14.57 -14.10 -0.04
C PHE A 67 -15.04 -13.35 -1.30
N LYS A 68 -16.33 -13.06 -1.39
CA LYS A 68 -16.86 -12.18 -2.44
C LYS A 68 -16.26 -10.79 -2.29
N ALA A 69 -16.01 -10.11 -3.42
CA ALA A 69 -15.59 -8.71 -3.45
C ALA A 69 -16.76 -7.77 -3.09
N VAL A 70 -17.24 -7.87 -1.85
CA VAL A 70 -18.25 -6.97 -1.31
C VAL A 70 -17.65 -5.57 -1.09
N PRO A 71 -18.47 -4.51 -1.19
CA PRO A 71 -18.00 -3.13 -1.07
C PRO A 71 -17.17 -2.86 0.19
N GLU A 72 -17.59 -3.44 1.32
CA GLU A 72 -16.93 -3.26 2.62
C GLU A 72 -15.51 -3.81 2.61
N LEU A 73 -15.28 -4.93 1.90
CA LEU A 73 -13.96 -5.54 1.76
C LEU A 73 -13.08 -4.72 0.80
N LEU A 74 -13.64 -4.27 -0.32
CA LEU A 74 -12.91 -3.44 -1.29
C LEU A 74 -12.50 -2.09 -0.66
N LEU A 75 -13.41 -1.46 0.06
CA LEU A 75 -13.14 -0.21 0.77
C LEU A 75 -12.08 -0.40 1.84
N PHE A 76 -12.16 -1.49 2.63
CA PHE A 76 -11.13 -1.81 3.62
C PHE A 76 -9.74 -1.94 2.99
N ILE A 77 -9.62 -2.66 1.86
CA ILE A 77 -8.33 -2.80 1.16
C ILE A 77 -7.81 -1.44 0.68
N ALA A 78 -8.67 -0.61 0.09
CA ALA A 78 -8.29 0.71 -0.40
C ALA A 78 -7.85 1.65 0.74
N GLU A 79 -8.59 1.66 1.85
CA GLU A 79 -8.24 2.46 3.04
C GLU A 79 -6.92 2.02 3.66
N ALA A 80 -6.70 0.71 3.81
CA ALA A 80 -5.46 0.17 4.34
C ALA A 80 -4.26 0.50 3.44
N LYS A 81 -4.43 0.42 2.12
CA LYS A 81 -3.41 0.76 1.13
C LYS A 81 -3.01 2.24 1.18
N VAL A 82 -4.00 3.14 1.24
CA VAL A 82 -3.75 4.57 1.41
C VAL A 82 -3.04 4.86 2.74
N SER A 83 -3.52 4.27 3.84
CA SER A 83 -2.93 4.47 5.17
C SER A 83 -1.45 4.04 5.23
N GLN A 84 -1.13 2.91 4.59
CA GLN A 84 0.25 2.43 4.50
C GLN A 84 1.14 3.41 3.70
N LEU A 85 0.67 3.88 2.55
CA LEU A 85 1.41 4.84 1.72
C LEU A 85 1.58 6.20 2.41
N GLU A 86 0.59 6.64 3.18
CA GLU A 86 0.70 7.86 3.99
C GLU A 86 1.79 7.72 5.06
N ALA A 87 1.86 6.57 5.74
CA ALA A 87 2.90 6.30 6.72
C ALA A 87 4.30 6.24 6.08
N GLU A 88 4.44 5.62 4.91
CA GLU A 88 5.69 5.55 4.15
C GLU A 88 6.15 6.93 3.68
N ASN A 89 5.23 7.74 3.15
CA ASN A 89 5.50 9.11 2.72
C ASN A 89 5.95 9.98 3.89
N ALA A 90 5.27 9.89 5.03
CA ALA A 90 5.65 10.63 6.24
C ALA A 90 7.06 10.28 6.73
N ARG A 91 7.44 8.98 6.70
CA ARG A 91 8.79 8.54 7.06
C ARG A 91 9.84 9.13 6.13
N LEU A 92 9.64 9.04 4.82
CA LEU A 92 10.60 9.57 3.85
C LEU A 92 10.69 11.08 3.88
N GLN A 93 9.57 11.77 4.14
CA GLN A 93 9.57 13.21 4.34
C GLN A 93 10.43 13.61 5.55
N ALA A 94 10.30 12.89 6.67
CA ALA A 94 11.13 13.13 7.84
C ALA A 94 12.62 12.91 7.55
N THR A 95 12.98 11.85 6.82
CA THR A 95 14.37 11.59 6.40
C THR A 95 14.89 12.72 5.50
N LEU A 96 14.10 13.18 4.52
CA LEU A 96 14.48 14.29 3.65
C LEU A 96 14.72 15.58 4.43
N ASP A 97 13.86 15.88 5.40
CA ASP A 97 13.99 17.09 6.22
C ASP A 97 15.25 17.03 7.10
N GLU A 98 15.61 15.85 7.62
CA GLU A 98 16.86 15.61 8.36
C GLU A 98 18.09 15.83 7.47
N VAL A 99 18.13 15.21 6.28
CA VAL A 99 19.25 15.37 5.33
C VAL A 99 19.40 16.83 4.90
N ARG A 100 18.30 17.53 4.60
CA ARG A 100 18.31 18.96 4.25
C ARG A 100 18.83 19.84 5.39
N SER A 101 18.42 19.55 6.63
CA SER A 101 18.92 20.26 7.81
C SER A 101 20.42 20.02 8.03
N GLY A 102 20.88 18.77 7.84
CA GLY A 102 22.29 18.39 7.88
C GLY A 102 23.11 19.14 6.83
N LEU A 103 22.63 19.17 5.57
CA LEU A 103 23.22 19.93 4.47
C LEU A 103 23.30 21.43 4.76
N GLY A 104 22.23 22.03 5.30
CA GLY A 104 22.22 23.44 5.69
C GLY A 104 23.25 23.74 6.78
N THR A 105 23.36 22.85 7.78
CA THR A 105 24.34 22.97 8.87
C THR A 105 25.78 22.84 8.36
N LEU A 106 26.03 21.85 7.49
CA LEU A 106 27.32 21.64 6.86
C LEU A 106 27.70 22.85 6.01
N SER A 107 26.76 23.34 5.19
CA SER A 107 26.94 24.54 4.38
C SER A 107 27.35 25.74 5.22
N ILE A 108 26.75 25.99 6.39
CA ILE A 108 27.12 27.11 7.27
C ILE A 108 28.53 26.92 7.87
N ARG A 109 28.87 25.73 8.36
CA ARG A 109 30.17 25.47 9.03
C ARG A 109 31.36 25.51 8.08
N LEU A 110 31.12 25.27 6.80
CA LEU A 110 32.14 25.14 5.77
C LEU A 110 32.56 26.49 5.14
N TRP A 111 32.03 27.62 5.60
CA TRP A 111 32.49 28.94 5.17
C TRP A 111 33.86 29.26 5.80
N GLY A 112 34.95 28.75 5.20
CA GLY A 112 36.32 29.07 5.60
C GLY A 112 37.42 28.16 5.04
N ASP A 113 37.12 26.89 4.75
CA ASP A 113 38.07 25.90 4.21
C ASP A 113 37.59 25.32 2.87
N ASP A 114 38.43 24.62 2.11
CA ASP A 114 38.12 24.08 0.77
C ASP A 114 37.03 22.99 0.82
N VAL A 115 35.79 23.36 0.45
CA VAL A 115 34.56 22.64 0.83
C VAL A 115 33.74 22.11 -0.33
N THR A 116 34.34 22.12 -1.51
CA THR A 116 33.68 21.71 -2.75
C THR A 116 33.31 20.22 -2.73
N MET A 117 34.12 19.36 -2.11
CA MET A 117 33.92 17.90 -2.09
C MET A 117 32.78 17.43 -1.15
N PRO A 118 32.73 17.80 0.15
CA PRO A 118 31.69 17.28 1.07
C PRO A 118 30.26 17.75 0.74
N LEU A 119 30.13 18.97 0.22
CA LEU A 119 28.84 19.55 -0.18
C LEU A 119 28.28 18.87 -1.44
N MET A 120 29.17 18.52 -2.39
CA MET A 120 28.82 17.83 -3.61
C MET A 120 28.45 16.36 -3.37
N GLU A 121 29.13 15.66 -2.46
CA GLU A 121 28.79 14.29 -2.05
C GLU A 121 27.40 14.22 -1.42
N ALA A 122 27.08 15.11 -0.49
CA ALA A 122 25.77 15.13 0.15
C ALA A 122 24.63 15.60 -0.80
N GLN A 123 24.92 16.45 -1.79
CA GLN A 123 23.95 16.79 -2.86
C GLN A 123 23.68 15.60 -3.80
N ASN A 124 24.69 14.76 -4.06
CA ASN A 124 24.52 13.54 -4.84
C ASN A 124 23.64 12.50 -4.13
N GLU A 125 23.63 12.50 -2.79
CA GLU A 125 22.74 11.62 -1.99
C GLU A 125 21.30 12.15 -1.89
N LEU A 126 21.09 13.47 -1.93
CA LEU A 126 19.75 14.08 -1.82
C LEU A 126 18.91 13.85 -3.08
N SER A 127 19.52 13.93 -4.26
CA SER A 127 18.79 13.92 -5.54
C SER A 127 18.00 12.62 -5.80
N PRO A 128 18.55 11.41 -5.55
CA PRO A 128 17.80 10.16 -5.66
C PRO A 128 16.62 10.08 -4.68
N LEU A 129 16.80 10.60 -3.47
CA LEU A 129 15.79 10.56 -2.40
C LEU A 129 14.60 11.48 -2.71
N GLU A 130 14.87 12.64 -3.31
CA GLU A 130 13.82 13.54 -3.81
C GLU A 130 13.03 12.93 -4.96
N ALA A 131 13.70 12.20 -5.86
CA ALA A 131 13.04 11.48 -6.94
C ALA A 131 12.13 10.35 -6.40
N GLU A 132 12.61 9.57 -5.43
CA GLU A 132 11.82 8.53 -4.75
C GLU A 132 10.59 9.12 -4.05
N ASN A 133 10.75 10.24 -3.35
CA ASN A 133 9.64 10.93 -2.68
C ASN A 133 8.58 11.44 -3.70
N ALA A 134 9.02 11.97 -4.84
CA ALA A 134 8.11 12.41 -5.91
C ALA A 134 7.29 11.24 -6.48
N VAL A 135 7.92 10.08 -6.70
CA VAL A 135 7.25 8.85 -7.16
C VAL A 135 6.21 8.38 -6.14
N LEU A 136 6.55 8.36 -4.86
CA LEU A 136 5.61 7.92 -3.81
C LEU A 136 4.45 8.89 -3.63
N ARG A 137 4.66 10.20 -3.77
CA ARG A 137 3.58 11.19 -3.78
C ARG A 137 2.62 10.98 -4.94
N ALA A 138 3.15 10.73 -6.15
CA ALA A 138 2.32 10.45 -7.32
C ALA A 138 1.51 9.16 -7.12
N ARG A 139 2.14 8.10 -6.58
CA ARG A 139 1.44 6.85 -6.25
C ARG A 139 0.35 7.08 -5.20
N LEU A 140 0.65 7.77 -4.11
CA LEU A 140 -0.33 8.09 -3.07
C LEU A 140 -1.53 8.86 -3.63
N GLN A 141 -1.30 9.80 -4.56
CA GLN A 141 -2.39 10.52 -5.20
C GLN A 141 -3.28 9.60 -6.03
N SER A 142 -2.70 8.74 -6.87
CA SER A 142 -3.45 7.74 -7.66
C SER A 142 -4.32 6.85 -6.76
N GLU A 143 -3.77 6.40 -5.64
CA GLU A 143 -4.44 5.49 -4.70
C GLU A 143 -5.55 6.19 -3.91
N ARG A 144 -5.40 7.49 -3.64
CA ARG A 144 -6.48 8.32 -3.08
C ARG A 144 -7.62 8.50 -4.06
N ASP A 145 -7.30 8.68 -5.34
CA ASP A 145 -8.30 8.83 -6.39
C ASP A 145 -9.07 7.50 -6.58
N GLU A 146 -8.36 6.36 -6.63
CA GLU A 146 -8.96 5.02 -6.65
C GLU A 146 -9.85 4.76 -5.43
N ARG A 147 -9.37 5.05 -4.21
CA ARG A 147 -10.17 4.93 -2.98
C ARG A 147 -11.44 5.78 -3.06
N THR A 148 -11.33 6.99 -3.60
CA THR A 148 -12.48 7.90 -3.73
C THR A 148 -13.50 7.34 -4.74
N ALA A 149 -13.04 6.80 -5.87
CA ALA A 149 -13.90 6.12 -6.84
C ALA A 149 -14.62 4.92 -6.21
N VAL A 150 -13.90 4.03 -5.53
CA VAL A 150 -14.48 2.89 -4.82
C VAL A 150 -15.54 3.35 -3.82
N LYS A 151 -15.26 4.40 -3.04
CA LYS A 151 -16.21 4.94 -2.06
C LYS A 151 -17.48 5.46 -2.73
N VAL A 152 -17.38 6.17 -3.85
CA VAL A 152 -18.54 6.65 -4.61
C VAL A 152 -19.36 5.47 -5.12
N ASP A 153 -18.72 4.45 -5.69
CA ASP A 153 -19.40 3.24 -6.19
C ASP A 153 -20.16 2.51 -5.06
N VAL A 154 -19.56 2.40 -3.87
CA VAL A 154 -20.20 1.83 -2.67
C VAL A 154 -21.45 2.64 -2.29
N GLU A 155 -21.33 3.97 -2.21
CA GLU A 155 -22.42 4.87 -1.83
C GLU A 155 -23.58 4.83 -2.85
N GLU A 156 -23.28 4.76 -4.15
CA GLU A 156 -24.29 4.60 -5.19
C GLU A 156 -25.02 3.26 -5.07
N MET A 157 -24.28 2.17 -4.82
CA MET A 157 -24.89 0.85 -4.69
C MET A 157 -25.79 0.76 -3.44
N CYS A 158 -25.38 1.36 -2.32
CA CYS A 158 -26.23 1.48 -1.13
C CYS A 158 -27.53 2.23 -1.45
N ARG A 159 -27.45 3.36 -2.15
CA ARG A 159 -28.63 4.14 -2.56
C ARG A 159 -29.60 3.32 -3.42
N MET A 160 -29.07 2.56 -4.40
CA MET A 160 -29.89 1.70 -5.26
C MET A 160 -30.62 0.57 -4.49
N LEU A 161 -30.05 0.11 -3.38
CA LEU A 161 -30.66 -0.90 -2.52
C LEU A 161 -31.73 -0.30 -1.58
N GLU A 162 -31.57 0.95 -1.17
CA GLU A 162 -32.54 1.67 -0.32
C GLU A 162 -33.78 2.16 -1.09
N GLU A 163 -33.68 2.35 -2.40
CA GLU A 163 -34.78 2.78 -3.27
C GLU A 163 -35.69 1.62 -3.76
N ARG A 164 -35.46 0.38 -3.30
CA ARG A 164 -36.22 -0.83 -3.65
C ARG A 164 -37.12 -1.32 -2.52
#